data_AF-A0A381I9D3-F1
#
_entry.id   AF-A0A381I9D3-F1
#
_cell.length_a   1.000
_cell.length_b   1.000
_cell.length_c   1.000
_cell.angle_alpha   90.00
_cell.angle_beta   90.00
_cell.angle_gamma   90.00
#
_symmetry.space_group_name_H-M   'P 1'
#
loop_
_entity.id
_entity.type
_entity.pdbx_description
1 polymer ?
#
loop_
_entity_poly.entity_id
_entity_poly.type
_entity_poly.pdbx_seq_one_letter_code
_entity_poly.pdbx_strand_id
1 'polypeptide(L)'
;MIVKIDNTLEKEFWQYVSHEESLNLFIIGYVENYGFSSQYQDIWSQVEDGNITSIILKNKSTLIIYSFKNNFNIGEMKNHIKDLDVESISGKKCVIDRLISKYKDFYEKLDNKFCVLKEIKEIDFSNMKEYKIENAQEKDIDEIGKLLNRSDYKVSKNYIEERKVHLKEGNVRAYFIRNDDTMISTVSTGMETSFFGNGGLCKYR
;
A
#
# COMPACT_ATOMS: atom_id res chain seq x y z
N MET A 1 -14.62 2.83 -20.74
CA MET A 1 -15.66 2.99 -19.69
C MET A 1 -15.08 2.60 -18.35
N ILE A 2 -15.14 3.48 -17.36
CA ILE A 2 -14.83 3.16 -15.97
C ILE A 2 -16.07 2.57 -15.31
N VAL A 3 -15.93 1.37 -14.76
CA VAL A 3 -16.99 0.61 -14.10
C VAL A 3 -16.54 0.24 -12.70
N LYS A 4 -17.45 0.32 -11.73
CA LYS A 4 -17.17 -0.14 -10.37
C LYS A 4 -17.07 -1.66 -10.39
N ILE A 5 -16.05 -2.20 -9.73
CA ILE A 5 -15.85 -3.65 -9.62
C ILE A 5 -16.68 -4.15 -8.44
N ASP A 6 -17.37 -5.25 -8.65
CA ASP A 6 -18.01 -6.07 -7.62
C ASP A 6 -17.63 -7.54 -7.82
N ASN A 7 -18.24 -8.45 -7.05
CA ASN A 7 -17.95 -9.88 -7.12
C ASN A 7 -18.22 -10.50 -8.50
N THR A 8 -19.02 -9.87 -9.37
CA THR A 8 -19.29 -10.40 -10.72
C THR A 8 -18.09 -10.25 -11.67
N LEU A 9 -17.15 -9.37 -11.34
CA LEU A 9 -15.92 -9.10 -12.11
C LEU A 9 -14.66 -9.61 -11.40
N GLU A 10 -14.83 -10.45 -10.38
CA GLU A 10 -13.74 -10.94 -9.54
C GLU A 10 -12.67 -11.68 -10.36
N LYS A 11 -13.09 -12.54 -11.29
CA LYS A 11 -12.16 -13.33 -12.10
C LYS A 11 -11.29 -12.44 -12.99
N GLU A 12 -11.91 -11.49 -13.69
CA GLU A 12 -11.24 -10.54 -14.57
C GLU A 12 -10.29 -9.63 -13.77
N PHE A 13 -10.71 -9.22 -12.58
CA PHE A 13 -9.86 -8.46 -11.66
C PHE A 13 -8.59 -9.23 -11.28
N TRP A 14 -8.73 -10.45 -10.75
CA TRP A 14 -7.58 -11.25 -10.31
C TRP A 14 -6.64 -11.61 -11.46
N GLN A 15 -7.19 -11.90 -12.65
CA GLN A 15 -6.40 -12.11 -13.85
C GLN A 15 -5.62 -10.87 -14.29
N TYR A 16 -6.17 -9.68 -14.07
CA TYR A 16 -5.50 -8.44 -14.45
C TYR A 16 -4.37 -8.08 -13.47
N VAL A 17 -4.65 -8.11 -12.15
CA VAL A 17 -3.68 -7.69 -11.12
C VAL A 17 -2.58 -8.72 -10.86
N SER A 18 -2.71 -9.96 -11.34
CA SER A 18 -1.62 -10.94 -11.35
C SER A 18 -0.48 -10.59 -12.30
N HIS A 19 -0.68 -9.63 -13.22
CA HIS A 19 0.44 -9.03 -13.92
C HIS A 19 1.21 -8.13 -12.96
N GLU A 20 2.52 -8.36 -12.80
CA GLU A 20 3.37 -7.55 -11.92
C GLU A 20 2.88 -7.53 -10.45
N GLU A 21 2.46 -8.67 -9.90
CA GLU A 21 1.85 -8.79 -8.55
C GLU A 21 2.54 -7.97 -7.46
N SER A 22 3.88 -7.97 -7.42
CA SER A 22 4.63 -7.18 -6.45
C SER A 22 4.33 -5.67 -6.51
N LEU A 23 4.06 -5.10 -7.70
CA LEU A 23 3.62 -3.71 -7.87
C LEU A 23 2.14 -3.52 -7.51
N ASN A 24 1.34 -4.57 -7.62
CA ASN A 24 -0.08 -4.57 -7.27
C ASN A 24 -0.36 -4.96 -5.81
N LEU A 25 0.68 -5.09 -5.00
CA LEU A 25 0.59 -5.56 -3.62
C LEU A 25 -0.51 -4.87 -2.81
N PHE A 26 -0.60 -3.55 -2.90
CA PHE A 26 -1.64 -2.79 -2.19
C PHE A 26 -3.03 -3.08 -2.76
N ILE A 27 -3.20 -3.09 -4.08
CA ILE A 27 -4.49 -3.41 -4.72
C ILE A 27 -4.97 -4.81 -4.31
N ILE A 28 -4.07 -5.81 -4.38
CA ILE A 28 -4.36 -7.19 -4.00
C ILE A 28 -4.70 -7.28 -2.51
N GLY A 29 -3.84 -6.73 -1.63
CA GLY A 29 -4.04 -6.82 -0.19
C GLY A 29 -5.29 -6.10 0.30
N TYR A 30 -5.65 -4.96 -0.29
CA TYR A 30 -6.90 -4.29 0.03
C TYR A 30 -8.13 -5.13 -0.37
N VAL A 31 -8.10 -5.78 -1.53
CA VAL A 31 -9.22 -6.64 -1.95
C VAL A 31 -9.27 -7.94 -1.14
N GLU A 32 -8.14 -8.55 -0.81
CA GLU A 32 -8.12 -9.76 0.04
C GLU A 32 -8.66 -9.47 1.45
N ASN A 33 -8.32 -8.32 2.03
CA ASN A 33 -8.72 -7.97 3.40
C ASN A 33 -10.13 -7.38 3.51
N TYR A 34 -10.62 -6.67 2.50
CA TYR A 34 -11.90 -5.92 2.58
C TYR A 34 -12.89 -6.24 1.46
N GLY A 35 -12.55 -7.09 0.50
CA GLY A 35 -13.37 -7.42 -0.66
C GLY A 35 -13.54 -6.27 -1.65
N PHE A 36 -14.44 -6.43 -2.62
CA PHE A 36 -14.69 -5.41 -3.65
C PHE A 36 -15.61 -4.26 -3.20
N SER A 37 -16.31 -4.44 -2.08
CA SER A 37 -17.24 -3.45 -1.54
C SER A 37 -17.09 -3.36 -0.03
N SER A 38 -16.50 -2.26 0.46
CA SER A 38 -16.44 -1.95 1.88
C SER A 38 -16.66 -0.46 2.11
N GLN A 39 -16.85 -0.06 3.37
CA GLN A 39 -16.89 1.35 3.74
C GLN A 39 -15.52 2.05 3.65
N TYR A 40 -14.44 1.28 3.48
CA TYR A 40 -13.06 1.79 3.51
C TYR A 40 -12.49 2.01 2.11
N GLN A 41 -12.99 1.29 1.11
CA GLN A 41 -12.46 1.34 -0.24
C GLN A 41 -13.53 1.27 -1.33
N ASP A 42 -13.19 1.89 -2.45
CA ASP A 42 -13.87 1.70 -3.72
C ASP A 42 -12.85 1.20 -4.75
N ILE A 43 -13.31 0.34 -5.65
CA ILE A 43 -12.49 -0.18 -6.73
C ILE A 43 -13.21 -0.13 -8.06
N TRP A 44 -12.49 0.29 -9.09
CA TRP A 44 -12.99 0.40 -10.46
C TRP A 44 -12.01 -0.19 -11.44
N SER A 45 -12.54 -0.64 -12.58
CA SER A 45 -11.74 -0.94 -13.77
C SER A 45 -12.10 0.04 -14.87
N GLN A 46 -11.10 0.44 -15.66
CA GLN A 46 -11.36 1.02 -16.96
C GLN A 46 -11.33 -0.08 -17.99
N VAL A 47 -12.41 -0.20 -18.76
CA VAL A 47 -12.60 -1.23 -19.79
C VAL A 47 -12.67 -0.57 -21.17
N GLU A 48 -11.93 -1.14 -22.12
CA GLU A 48 -11.94 -0.76 -23.54
C GLU A 48 -12.00 -2.05 -24.37
N ASP A 49 -12.95 -2.11 -25.32
CA ASP A 49 -13.20 -3.30 -26.16
C ASP A 49 -13.33 -4.61 -25.36
N GLY A 50 -14.01 -4.56 -24.20
CA GLY A 50 -14.20 -5.70 -23.31
C GLY A 50 -12.99 -6.10 -22.48
N ASN A 51 -11.87 -5.37 -22.57
CA ASN A 51 -10.64 -5.67 -21.85
C ASN A 51 -10.34 -4.61 -20.79
N ILE A 52 -9.89 -5.04 -19.60
CA ILE A 52 -9.40 -4.12 -18.57
C ILE A 52 -8.12 -3.44 -19.08
N THR A 53 -8.08 -2.12 -19.00
CA THR A 53 -6.92 -1.28 -19.36
C THR A 53 -6.29 -0.61 -18.15
N SER A 54 -7.04 -0.45 -17.05
CA SER A 54 -6.50 -0.04 -15.75
C SER A 54 -7.39 -0.48 -14.60
N ILE A 55 -6.80 -0.61 -13.41
CA ILE A 55 -7.48 -0.71 -12.12
C ILE A 55 -7.26 0.58 -11.34
N ILE A 56 -8.31 1.06 -10.68
CA ILE A 56 -8.31 2.21 -9.79
C ILE A 56 -8.81 1.74 -8.44
N LEU A 57 -7.99 1.87 -7.40
CA LEU A 57 -8.40 1.64 -6.01
C LEU A 57 -8.36 2.97 -5.26
N LYS A 58 -9.47 3.37 -4.65
CA LYS A 58 -9.50 4.48 -3.68
C LYS A 58 -9.58 3.90 -2.29
N ASN A 59 -8.60 4.20 -1.46
CA ASN A 59 -8.65 3.95 -0.02
C ASN A 59 -8.51 5.30 0.71
N LYS A 60 -9.55 5.71 1.43
CA LYS A 60 -9.65 7.04 2.06
C LYS A 60 -9.30 8.15 1.06
N SER A 61 -8.28 8.97 1.33
CA SER A 61 -7.82 10.06 0.46
C SER A 61 -6.72 9.64 -0.52
N THR A 62 -6.36 8.36 -0.59
CA THR A 62 -5.33 7.84 -1.50
C THR A 62 -5.94 7.08 -2.66
N LEU A 63 -5.52 7.41 -3.88
CA LEU A 63 -5.83 6.68 -5.08
C LEU A 63 -4.61 5.87 -5.55
N ILE A 64 -4.82 4.60 -5.91
CA ILE A 64 -3.82 3.74 -6.53
C ILE A 64 -4.29 3.41 -7.94
N ILE A 65 -3.49 3.76 -8.95
CA ILE A 65 -3.79 3.49 -10.36
C ILE A 65 -2.77 2.51 -10.90
N TYR A 66 -3.25 1.41 -11.46
CA TYR A 66 -2.45 0.41 -12.14
C TYR A 66 -2.91 0.23 -13.59
N SER A 67 -1.97 0.17 -14.52
CA SER A 67 -2.23 -0.19 -15.92
C SER A 67 -1.03 -0.96 -16.45
N PHE A 68 -1.23 -2.23 -16.81
CA PHE A 68 -0.15 -3.11 -17.24
C PHE A 68 0.49 -2.64 -18.55
N LYS A 69 -0.35 -2.46 -19.59
CA LYS A 69 0.08 -1.99 -20.92
C LYS A 69 0.19 -0.47 -21.03
N ASN A 70 -0.16 0.26 -19.96
CA ASN A 70 -0.19 1.72 -19.93
C ASN A 70 -1.02 2.36 -21.06
N ASN A 71 -2.11 1.70 -21.46
CA ASN A 71 -2.96 2.07 -22.60
C ASN A 71 -4.31 2.68 -22.19
N PHE A 72 -4.56 2.90 -20.90
CA PHE A 72 -5.81 3.46 -20.38
C PHE A 72 -6.19 4.82 -21.03
N ASN A 73 -7.46 5.11 -21.21
CA ASN A 73 -7.98 6.40 -21.63
C ASN A 73 -7.78 7.46 -20.53
N ILE A 74 -6.86 8.39 -20.77
CA ILE A 74 -6.50 9.47 -19.83
C ILE A 74 -7.66 10.45 -19.64
N GLY A 75 -8.43 10.76 -20.69
CA GLY A 75 -9.53 11.71 -20.60
C GLY A 75 -10.63 11.20 -19.67
N GLU A 76 -10.98 9.93 -19.83
CA GLU A 76 -11.91 9.24 -18.94
C GLU A 76 -11.37 9.14 -17.50
N MET A 77 -10.09 8.79 -17.31
CA MET A 77 -9.47 8.77 -15.98
C MET A 77 -9.58 10.12 -15.28
N LYS A 78 -9.19 11.20 -15.96
CA LYS A 78 -9.26 12.56 -15.41
C LYS A 78 -10.67 12.94 -14.98
N ASN A 79 -11.66 12.61 -15.82
CA ASN A 79 -13.05 12.91 -15.54
C ASN A 79 -13.59 12.11 -14.35
N HIS A 80 -13.07 10.91 -14.11
CA HIS A 80 -13.45 10.12 -12.96
C HIS A 80 -12.81 10.62 -11.66
N ILE A 81 -11.51 10.95 -11.68
CA ILE A 81 -10.79 11.33 -10.46
C ILE A 81 -11.10 12.74 -9.98
N LYS A 82 -11.56 13.66 -10.85
CA LYS A 82 -11.84 15.06 -10.48
C LYS A 82 -12.94 15.21 -9.41
N ASP A 83 -13.86 14.26 -9.34
CA ASP A 83 -15.02 14.29 -8.45
C ASP A 83 -14.75 13.49 -7.15
N LEU A 84 -13.55 12.91 -7.02
CA LEU A 84 -13.15 12.13 -5.85
C LEU A 84 -12.37 13.01 -4.87
N ASP A 85 -12.67 12.88 -3.59
CA ASP A 85 -11.85 13.45 -2.52
C ASP A 85 -10.53 12.67 -2.40
N VAL A 86 -9.47 13.19 -3.01
CA VAL A 86 -8.15 12.55 -3.17
C VAL A 86 -7.06 13.57 -2.81
N GLU A 87 -6.23 13.21 -1.82
CA GLU A 87 -5.05 13.97 -1.41
C GLU A 87 -3.77 13.46 -2.09
N SER A 88 -3.75 12.20 -2.52
CA SER A 88 -2.59 11.60 -3.18
C SER A 88 -2.97 10.55 -4.23
N ILE A 89 -2.20 10.51 -5.31
CA ILE A 89 -2.30 9.48 -6.36
C ILE A 89 -0.97 8.75 -6.43
N SER A 90 -1.02 7.44 -6.38
CA SER A 90 0.15 6.56 -6.45
C SER A 90 -0.03 5.51 -7.56
N GLY A 91 1.09 4.99 -8.06
CA GLY A 91 1.09 3.98 -9.10
C GLY A 91 2.48 3.79 -9.70
N LYS A 92 2.59 2.87 -10.66
CA LYS A 92 3.83 2.64 -11.39
C LYS A 92 4.26 3.93 -12.09
N LYS A 93 5.55 4.26 -12.04
CA LYS A 93 6.10 5.53 -12.57
C LYS A 93 5.61 5.85 -14.00
N CYS A 94 5.65 4.90 -14.94
CA CYS A 94 5.22 5.13 -16.31
C CYS A 94 3.71 5.41 -16.46
N VAL A 95 2.88 4.87 -15.56
CA VAL A 95 1.43 5.10 -15.50
C VAL A 95 1.16 6.52 -14.99
N ILE A 96 1.81 6.91 -13.90
CA ILE A 96 1.69 8.26 -13.33
C ILE A 96 2.25 9.31 -14.29
N ASP A 97 3.44 9.11 -14.86
CA ASP A 97 4.05 10.01 -15.85
C ASP A 97 3.11 10.22 -17.05
N ARG A 98 2.42 9.17 -17.51
CA ARG A 98 1.42 9.28 -18.58
C ARG A 98 0.17 10.04 -18.13
N LEU A 99 -0.36 9.80 -16.94
CA LEU A 99 -1.51 10.53 -16.39
C LEU A 99 -1.22 12.04 -16.29
N ILE A 100 -0.10 12.40 -15.65
CA ILE A 100 0.25 13.81 -15.40
C ILE A 100 0.66 14.57 -16.66
N SER A 101 0.86 13.88 -17.80
CA SER A 101 1.00 14.55 -19.10
C SER A 101 -0.23 15.41 -19.43
N LYS A 102 -1.42 15.01 -18.97
CA LYS A 102 -2.69 15.72 -19.18
C LYS A 102 -3.44 16.10 -17.90
N TYR A 103 -3.15 15.50 -16.75
CA TYR A 103 -3.72 15.88 -15.45
C TYR A 103 -2.74 16.82 -14.73
N LYS A 104 -3.16 18.06 -14.46
CA LYS A 104 -2.29 19.12 -13.91
C LYS A 104 -2.72 19.62 -12.53
N ASP A 105 -3.71 18.96 -11.94
CA ASP A 105 -4.25 19.31 -10.63
C ASP A 105 -3.50 18.53 -9.54
N PHE A 106 -2.24 18.92 -9.31
CA PHE A 106 -1.38 18.39 -8.26
C PHE A 106 -0.28 19.41 -7.93
N TYR A 107 0.24 19.38 -6.71
CA TYR A 107 1.27 20.34 -6.27
C TYR A 107 2.68 19.76 -6.26
N GLU A 108 2.82 18.44 -6.10
CA GLU A 108 4.12 17.77 -5.98
C GLU A 108 4.07 16.39 -6.66
N LYS A 109 5.23 15.96 -7.17
CA LYS A 109 5.45 14.59 -7.65
C LYS A 109 6.67 14.00 -6.96
N LEU A 110 6.50 12.83 -6.37
CA LEU A 110 7.56 12.09 -5.70
C LEU A 110 7.84 10.78 -6.43
N ASP A 111 9.10 10.58 -6.86
CA ASP A 111 9.55 9.33 -7.45
C ASP A 111 10.25 8.49 -6.38
N ASN A 112 9.69 7.31 -6.09
CA ASN A 112 10.24 6.36 -5.11
C ASN A 112 10.87 5.15 -5.80
N LYS A 113 11.87 4.54 -5.15
CA LYS A 113 12.42 3.25 -5.59
C LYS A 113 11.62 2.12 -4.97
N PHE A 114 11.24 1.14 -5.78
CA PHE A 114 10.58 -0.08 -5.34
C PHE A 114 11.55 -1.26 -5.45
N CYS A 115 11.67 -2.03 -4.37
CA CYS A 115 12.56 -3.19 -4.29
C CYS A 115 11.77 -4.42 -3.89
N VAL A 116 12.11 -5.56 -4.50
CA VAL A 116 11.52 -6.87 -4.19
C VAL A 116 12.65 -7.81 -3.77
N LEU A 117 12.53 -8.36 -2.57
CA LEU A 117 13.40 -9.43 -2.11
C LEU A 117 12.94 -10.74 -2.75
N LYS A 118 13.71 -11.26 -3.71
CA LYS A 118 13.39 -12.52 -4.42
C LYS A 118 13.93 -13.76 -3.73
N GLU A 119 15.09 -13.62 -3.11
CA GLU A 119 15.81 -14.72 -2.47
C GLU A 119 16.60 -14.14 -1.30
N ILE A 120 16.66 -14.91 -0.22
CA ILE A 120 17.55 -14.68 0.90
C ILE A 120 18.69 -15.69 0.77
N LYS A 121 19.90 -15.20 0.49
CA LYS A 121 21.08 -16.05 0.36
C LYS A 121 21.75 -16.33 1.70
N GLU A 122 22.02 -15.26 2.42
CA GLU A 122 22.69 -15.31 3.72
C GLU A 122 22.01 -14.30 4.66
N ILE A 123 21.70 -14.74 5.88
CA ILE A 123 21.34 -13.85 6.98
C ILE A 123 22.33 -14.10 8.09
N ASP A 124 22.97 -13.04 8.56
CA ASP A 124 23.80 -13.09 9.75
C ASP A 124 22.93 -12.98 11.00
N PHE A 125 22.94 -14.04 11.81
CA PHE A 125 22.23 -14.11 13.08
C PHE A 125 23.17 -14.06 14.30
N SER A 126 24.46 -13.79 14.10
CA SER A 126 25.48 -13.82 15.16
C SER A 126 25.10 -12.95 16.37
N ASN A 127 24.51 -11.77 16.12
CA ASN A 127 24.12 -10.81 17.17
C ASN A 127 22.65 -10.92 17.64
N MET A 128 21.87 -11.91 17.14
CA MET A 128 20.45 -12.00 17.51
C MET A 128 20.21 -12.30 18.99
N LYS A 129 21.16 -12.97 19.67
CA LYS A 129 21.02 -13.30 21.10
C LYS A 129 21.06 -12.08 22.01
N GLU A 130 21.55 -10.95 21.52
CA GLU A 130 21.66 -9.70 22.29
C GLU A 130 20.32 -8.95 22.38
N TYR A 131 19.36 -9.27 21.49
CA TYR A 131 18.10 -8.53 21.40
C TYR A 131 16.90 -9.47 21.49
N LYS A 132 15.96 -9.13 22.37
CA LYS A 132 14.65 -9.79 22.41
C LYS A 132 13.74 -9.15 21.36
N ILE A 133 13.35 -9.93 20.36
CA ILE A 133 12.34 -9.53 19.37
C ILE A 133 10.95 -9.82 19.93
N GLU A 134 10.09 -8.80 19.97
CA GLU A 134 8.73 -8.90 20.49
C GLU A 134 7.71 -8.60 19.40
N ASN A 135 6.60 -9.34 19.39
CA ASN A 135 5.47 -9.07 18.50
C ASN A 135 4.62 -7.95 19.08
N ALA A 136 4.38 -6.90 18.29
CA ALA A 136 3.64 -5.73 18.72
C ALA A 136 2.15 -6.03 18.91
N GLN A 137 1.62 -5.55 20.03
CA GLN A 137 0.21 -5.56 20.36
C GLN A 137 -0.37 -4.15 20.27
N GLU A 138 -1.69 -4.01 20.35
CA GLU A 138 -2.37 -2.71 20.28
C GLU A 138 -1.80 -1.67 21.27
N LYS A 139 -1.44 -2.12 22.49
CA LYS A 139 -0.83 -1.30 23.55
C LYS A 139 0.53 -0.69 23.16
N ASP A 140 1.24 -1.30 22.21
CA ASP A 140 2.60 -0.88 21.83
C ASP A 140 2.59 0.20 20.73
N ILE A 141 1.43 0.45 20.10
CA ILE A 141 1.34 1.32 18.92
C ILE A 141 1.61 2.79 19.22
N ASP A 142 1.25 3.25 20.40
CA ASP A 142 1.54 4.62 20.80
C ASP A 142 3.05 4.85 20.98
N GLU A 143 3.81 3.84 21.42
CA GLU A 143 5.27 3.91 21.51
C GLU A 143 5.95 3.79 20.13
N ILE A 144 5.46 2.88 19.28
CA ILE A 144 5.88 2.78 17.86
C ILE A 144 5.68 4.13 17.16
N GLY A 145 4.53 4.77 17.35
CA GLY A 145 4.24 6.10 16.84
C GLY A 145 5.25 7.16 17.26
N LYS A 146 5.58 7.19 18.55
CA LYS A 146 6.61 8.11 19.09
C LYS A 146 7.98 7.84 18.48
N LEU A 147 8.35 6.57 18.31
CA LEU A 147 9.62 6.19 17.69
C LEU A 147 9.68 6.65 16.21
N LEU A 148 8.63 6.42 15.44
CA LEU A 148 8.55 6.84 14.04
C LEU A 148 8.62 8.36 13.91
N ASN A 149 7.91 9.11 14.76
CA ASN A 149 7.94 10.58 14.77
C ASN A 149 9.31 11.18 15.14
N ARG A 150 10.18 10.42 15.83
CA ARG A 150 11.56 10.84 16.13
C ARG A 150 12.54 10.52 14.99
N SER A 151 12.11 9.74 14.01
CA SER A 151 12.93 9.36 12.85
C SER A 151 12.62 10.25 11.64
N ASP A 152 13.39 10.10 10.57
CA ASP A 152 13.08 10.74 9.28
C ASP A 152 11.85 10.13 8.58
N TYR A 153 11.24 9.10 9.18
CA TYR A 153 10.07 8.42 8.65
C TYR A 153 8.80 9.25 8.88
N LYS A 154 8.23 9.80 7.81
CA LYS A 154 6.96 10.54 7.86
C LYS A 154 5.79 9.58 7.89
N VAL A 155 5.02 9.57 8.98
CA VAL A 155 3.74 8.87 9.08
C VAL A 155 2.57 9.81 8.81
N SER A 156 1.45 9.26 8.36
CA SER A 156 0.20 10.03 8.23
C SER A 156 -0.31 10.48 9.60
N LYS A 157 -1.11 11.55 9.65
CA LYS A 157 -1.73 12.03 10.90
C LYS A 157 -2.55 10.95 11.60
N ASN A 158 -3.19 10.08 10.83
CA ASN A 158 -4.08 9.02 11.33
C ASN A 158 -3.37 7.67 11.50
N TYR A 159 -2.04 7.62 11.37
CA TYR A 159 -1.27 6.37 11.40
C TYR A 159 -1.59 5.52 12.63
N ILE A 160 -1.68 6.12 13.81
CA ILE A 160 -1.93 5.41 15.06
C ILE A 160 -3.29 4.70 15.04
N GLU A 161 -4.33 5.42 14.68
CA GLU A 161 -5.70 4.88 14.64
C GLU A 161 -5.83 3.79 13.59
N GLU A 162 -5.32 4.03 12.38
CA GLU A 162 -5.29 3.05 11.30
C GLU A 162 -4.52 1.79 11.70
N ARG A 163 -3.37 1.97 12.35
CA ARG A 163 -2.50 0.87 12.72
C ARG A 163 -3.12 0.01 13.83
N LYS A 164 -3.81 0.61 14.80
CA LYS A 164 -4.56 -0.14 15.83
C LYS A 164 -5.62 -1.03 15.19
N VAL A 165 -6.39 -0.50 14.23
CA VAL A 165 -7.40 -1.28 13.49
C VAL A 165 -6.75 -2.42 12.71
N HIS A 166 -5.73 -2.15 11.89
CA HIS A 166 -5.10 -3.18 11.07
C HIS A 166 -4.43 -4.29 11.88
N LEU A 167 -3.81 -3.98 13.03
CA LEU A 167 -3.26 -5.02 13.92
C LEU A 167 -4.37 -5.86 14.56
N LYS A 168 -5.45 -5.22 15.00
CA LYS A 168 -6.59 -5.90 15.60
C LYS A 168 -7.29 -6.85 14.63
N GLU A 169 -7.38 -6.45 13.36
CA GLU A 169 -7.94 -7.27 12.28
C GLU A 169 -6.99 -8.36 11.77
N GLY A 170 -5.72 -8.34 12.18
CA GLY A 170 -4.70 -9.29 11.71
C GLY A 170 -4.18 -9.02 10.30
N ASN A 171 -4.48 -7.85 9.73
CA ASN A 171 -4.13 -7.45 8.37
C ASN A 171 -2.65 -7.02 8.23
N VAL A 172 -1.98 -6.73 9.35
CA VAL A 172 -0.57 -6.38 9.42
C VAL A 172 0.08 -7.02 10.63
N ARG A 173 1.41 -7.15 10.58
CA ARG A 173 2.27 -7.57 11.69
C ARG A 173 3.27 -6.47 12.00
N ALA A 174 3.58 -6.31 13.26
CA ALA A 174 4.66 -5.44 13.70
C ALA A 174 5.51 -6.16 14.74
N TYR A 175 6.80 -5.87 14.72
CA TYR A 175 7.79 -6.39 15.65
C TYR A 175 8.69 -5.25 16.09
N PHE A 176 9.19 -5.33 17.31
CA PHE A 176 10.13 -4.36 17.84
C PHE A 176 11.20 -5.04 18.68
N ILE A 177 12.26 -4.29 18.94
CA ILE A 177 13.29 -4.65 19.92
C ILE A 177 13.44 -3.51 20.93
N ARG A 178 13.79 -3.89 22.16
CA ARG A 178 14.09 -2.95 23.25
C ARG A 178 15.55 -3.03 23.66
N ASN A 179 16.04 -1.91 24.18
CA ASN A 179 17.19 -1.89 25.07
C ASN A 179 16.67 -1.39 26.43
N ASP A 180 16.80 -2.21 27.46
CA ASP A 180 16.07 -2.07 28.72
C ASP A 180 14.55 -1.89 28.49
N ASP A 181 13.94 -0.86 29.06
CA ASP A 181 12.51 -0.57 28.89
C ASP A 181 12.19 0.28 27.66
N THR A 182 13.19 0.68 26.86
CA THR A 182 12.98 1.62 25.73
C THR A 182 12.95 0.89 24.39
N MET A 183 11.90 1.13 23.59
CA MET A 183 11.86 0.66 22.20
C MET A 183 12.88 1.42 21.33
N ILE A 184 13.83 0.68 20.76
CA ILE A 184 14.93 1.26 19.97
C ILE A 184 14.78 1.01 18.46
N SER A 185 13.97 0.04 18.06
CA SER A 185 13.73 -0.25 16.64
C SER A 185 12.40 -0.98 16.47
N THR A 186 11.75 -0.75 15.34
CA THR A 186 10.47 -1.36 14.96
C THR A 186 10.45 -1.68 13.47
N VAL A 187 9.79 -2.77 13.12
CA VAL A 187 9.47 -3.15 11.75
C VAL A 187 8.00 -3.50 11.69
N SER A 188 7.30 -3.02 10.67
CA SER A 188 5.90 -3.38 10.46
C SER A 188 5.61 -3.62 9.00
N THR A 189 4.68 -4.51 8.72
CA THR A 189 4.15 -4.64 7.37
C THR A 189 3.20 -3.49 7.05
N GLY A 190 3.33 -2.88 5.88
CA GLY A 190 2.41 -1.86 5.38
C GLY A 190 1.10 -2.48 4.87
N MET A 191 1.23 -3.64 4.22
CA MET A 191 0.13 -4.47 3.72
C MET A 191 0.65 -5.90 3.58
N GLU A 192 -0.22 -6.87 3.83
CA GLU A 192 0.04 -8.29 3.58
C GLU A 192 -1.00 -8.84 2.61
N THR A 193 -0.56 -9.79 1.79
CA THR A 193 -1.42 -10.62 0.95
C THR A 193 -1.18 -12.08 1.31
N SER A 194 -1.97 -12.98 0.73
CA SER A 194 -1.79 -14.43 0.89
C SER A 194 -0.42 -14.95 0.41
N PHE A 195 0.36 -14.16 -0.32
CA PHE A 195 1.67 -14.54 -0.87
C PHE A 195 2.78 -13.47 -0.79
N PHE A 196 2.48 -12.22 -0.40
CA PHE A 196 3.47 -11.14 -0.26
C PHE A 196 3.27 -10.32 1.03
N GLY A 197 4.33 -9.63 1.46
CA GLY A 197 4.24 -8.58 2.48
C GLY A 197 5.13 -7.39 2.14
N ASN A 198 4.63 -6.16 2.31
CA ASN A 198 5.43 -4.94 2.27
C ASN A 198 5.91 -4.62 3.67
N GLY A 199 7.20 -4.39 3.92
CA GLY A 199 7.71 -4.02 5.25
C GLY A 199 8.48 -2.70 5.25
N GLY A 200 8.31 -1.91 6.31
CA GLY A 200 9.15 -0.75 6.61
C GLY A 200 9.91 -0.95 7.93
N LEU A 201 11.22 -0.67 7.93
CA LEU A 201 12.08 -0.74 9.11
C LEU A 201 12.43 0.67 9.59
N CYS A 202 12.23 0.94 10.87
CA CYS A 202 12.67 2.16 11.53
C CYS A 202 13.57 1.83 12.73
N LYS A 203 14.73 2.47 12.80
CA LYS A 203 15.71 2.32 13.88
C LYS A 203 16.02 3.69 14.47
N TYR A 204 16.02 3.79 15.79
CA TYR A 204 16.53 4.96 16.51
C TYR A 204 18.05 5.04 16.32
N ARG A 205 18.56 6.21 15.93
CA ARG A 205 20.01 6.46 15.81
C ARG A 205 20.62 6.79 17.17
#